data_AF-A0A6C0EM86-F1
#
_entry.id   AF-A0A6C0EM86-F1
#
_cell.length_a   1.000
_cell.length_b   1.000
_cell.length_c   1.000
_cell.angle_alpha   90.00
_cell.angle_beta   90.00
_cell.angle_gamma   90.00
#
_symmetry.space_group_name_H-M   'P 1'
#
loop_
_entity.id
_entity.type
_entity.pdbx_description
1 polymer ?
#
loop_
_entity_poly.entity_id
_entity_poly.type
_entity_poly.pdbx_seq_one_letter_code
_entity_poly.pdbx_strand_id
1 'polypeptide(L)'
;MNVSSHYKKHISHMNSASTSKKNTIKDITKYTPIPTAIKLKTPEPIQSDDDCSIFDYPILDIVNTNFKNIPPTYSKLAICPYFITTCKNRYGVHKPYLQYLLYKYPATNKKIGNLLVFPFIDVKTNINVETAANKLLYSVIKIKISPTGFIQSDNTIFVFYDLSSVDEYSTIPRAEQQWLKLIKQSSNLWWVLIDEICNHRKSLNFPIHKSVTSLFYMNPILIYLKQKTKNIDIPTVGYYGNYYKFLPIIASLGQKPTTWPDLEFGPYFYFTSYEGAFRYAGWTSNYKQRNVYDKEIADENGKLSKGGIIRFALFMEKTHVLLDMKNSKISTYMHKNEWAKHYDSLYLGRVPRINGSVWHMNPRHVVKTFDQQLPLSLHLVDMDSLKDIWDPLYTGYQIE
;
A
#
# COMPACT_ATOMS: atom_id res chain seq x y z
N MET A 1 30.56 -38.93 0.40
CA MET A 1 29.99 -38.94 1.76
C MET A 1 28.52 -38.56 1.66
N ASN A 2 27.64 -39.52 1.90
CA ASN A 2 26.19 -39.39 1.77
C ASN A 2 25.60 -38.67 2.99
N VAL A 3 25.06 -37.47 2.79
CA VAL A 3 24.24 -36.78 3.80
C VAL A 3 22.84 -36.58 3.24
N SER A 4 22.10 -37.68 3.15
CA SER A 4 20.64 -37.69 2.99
C SER A 4 20.10 -38.39 4.24
N SER A 5 19.56 -37.66 5.21
CA SER A 5 18.92 -38.31 6.37
C SER A 5 18.02 -37.43 7.25
N HIS A 6 18.20 -36.10 7.31
CA HIS A 6 17.41 -35.32 8.29
C HIS A 6 15.96 -35.00 7.86
N TYR A 7 15.64 -35.04 6.56
CA TYR A 7 14.34 -34.60 6.05
C TYR A 7 13.24 -35.69 5.99
N LYS A 8 13.60 -36.98 5.98
CA LYS A 8 12.59 -38.07 5.95
C LYS A 8 12.00 -38.40 7.33
N LYS A 9 12.73 -38.12 8.41
CA LYS A 9 12.29 -38.43 9.79
C LYS A 9 11.22 -37.48 10.33
N HIS A 10 11.18 -36.23 9.85
CA HIS A 10 10.21 -35.26 10.34
C HIS A 10 8.80 -35.44 9.76
N ILE A 11 8.67 -36.01 8.55
CA ILE A 11 7.38 -36.25 7.89
C ILE A 11 6.72 -37.54 8.42
N SER A 12 7.49 -38.55 8.85
CA SER A 12 6.93 -39.79 9.41
C SER A 12 6.38 -39.64 10.83
N HIS A 13 6.84 -38.65 11.59
CA HIS A 13 6.38 -38.42 12.96
C HIS A 13 5.14 -37.52 13.09
N MET A 14 4.73 -36.83 12.03
CA MET A 14 3.48 -36.05 12.03
C MET A 14 2.23 -36.89 11.68
N ASN A 15 2.40 -38.09 11.13
CA ASN A 15 1.29 -38.95 10.69
C ASN A 15 0.88 -40.05 11.70
N SER A 16 1.45 -40.08 12.91
CA SER A 16 1.17 -41.15 13.89
C SER A 16 0.65 -40.70 15.26
N ALA A 17 0.28 -39.43 15.43
CA ALA A 17 -0.28 -38.95 16.70
C ALA A 17 -1.49 -38.02 16.48
N SER A 18 -2.67 -38.59 16.19
CA SER A 18 -3.96 -37.97 16.54
C SER A 18 -5.12 -38.98 16.55
N THR A 19 -5.08 -39.93 17.48
CA THR A 19 -6.31 -40.56 17.98
C THR A 19 -6.73 -39.82 19.24
N SER A 20 -7.48 -38.73 19.07
CA SER A 20 -8.16 -38.05 20.19
C SER A 20 -9.67 -37.97 19.96
N LYS A 21 -10.37 -38.10 21.07
CA LYS A 21 -11.78 -38.45 21.23
C LYS A 21 -12.72 -37.44 20.56
N LYS A 22 -13.76 -37.96 19.90
CA LYS A 22 -14.95 -37.21 19.47
C LYS A 22 -15.64 -36.62 20.70
N ASN A 23 -15.43 -35.32 20.94
CA ASN A 23 -16.30 -34.53 21.79
C ASN A 23 -17.36 -33.86 20.93
N THR A 24 -18.62 -34.22 21.20
CA THR A 24 -19.83 -33.69 20.58
C THR A 24 -20.03 -32.25 21.05
N ILE A 25 -19.70 -31.27 20.20
CA ILE A 25 -20.04 -29.86 20.45
C ILE A 25 -21.50 -29.67 20.02
N LYS A 26 -22.39 -29.52 21.01
CA LYS A 26 -23.77 -29.07 20.83
C LYS A 26 -23.80 -27.53 20.74
N ASP A 27 -24.64 -27.05 19.82
CA ASP A 27 -25.16 -25.70 19.65
C ASP A 27 -24.21 -24.55 19.26
N ILE A 28 -24.09 -24.32 17.94
CA ILE A 28 -23.61 -23.07 17.32
C ILE A 28 -24.79 -22.41 16.55
N THR A 29 -25.99 -22.39 17.13
CA THR A 29 -27.22 -21.92 16.45
C THR A 29 -27.58 -20.46 16.73
N LYS A 30 -26.65 -19.63 17.22
CA LYS A 30 -26.87 -18.18 17.37
C LYS A 30 -25.69 -17.35 16.85
N TYR A 31 -25.40 -17.46 15.56
CA TYR A 31 -24.70 -16.40 14.84
C TYR A 31 -25.71 -15.71 13.94
N THR A 32 -26.02 -14.45 14.25
CA THR A 32 -26.75 -13.57 13.35
C THR A 32 -25.88 -13.40 12.10
N PRO A 33 -26.32 -13.84 10.91
CA PRO A 33 -25.51 -13.71 9.71
C PRO A 33 -25.26 -12.22 9.44
N ILE A 34 -23.98 -11.84 9.44
CA ILE A 34 -23.54 -10.53 8.95
C ILE A 34 -24.04 -10.41 7.51
N PRO A 35 -24.72 -9.33 7.11
CA PRO A 35 -25.21 -9.17 5.75
C PRO A 35 -24.05 -9.29 4.76
N THR A 36 -23.96 -10.40 4.05
CA THR A 36 -22.90 -10.72 3.07
C THR A 36 -23.07 -9.98 1.74
N ALA A 37 -24.10 -9.14 1.60
CA ALA A 37 -24.38 -8.41 0.38
C ALA A 37 -24.88 -6.99 0.68
N ILE A 38 -23.97 -6.10 1.04
CA ILE A 38 -24.15 -4.70 0.66
C ILE A 38 -23.90 -4.67 -0.85
N LYS A 39 -24.97 -4.59 -1.66
CA LYS A 39 -24.85 -4.27 -3.09
C LYS A 39 -24.36 -2.83 -3.21
N LEU A 40 -23.05 -2.64 -3.07
CA LEU A 40 -22.40 -1.44 -3.56
C LEU A 40 -22.57 -1.48 -5.08
N LYS A 41 -23.29 -0.51 -5.66
CA LYS A 41 -23.16 -0.26 -7.09
C LYS A 41 -21.69 0.08 -7.30
N THR A 42 -20.95 -0.82 -7.94
CA THR A 42 -19.58 -0.56 -8.36
C THR A 42 -19.64 0.72 -9.19
N PRO A 43 -18.93 1.80 -8.82
CA PRO A 43 -18.87 2.97 -9.68
C PRO A 43 -18.43 2.50 -11.06
N GLU A 44 -19.13 2.94 -12.11
CA GLU A 44 -18.71 2.65 -13.47
C GLU A 44 -17.34 3.28 -13.68
N PRO A 45 -16.27 2.49 -13.87
CA PRO A 45 -14.93 3.04 -14.03
C PRO A 45 -14.95 3.92 -15.28
N ILE A 46 -14.49 5.15 -15.11
CA ILE A 46 -14.25 6.03 -16.23
C ILE A 46 -13.03 5.47 -16.97
N GLN A 47 -13.24 4.88 -18.15
CA GLN A 47 -12.21 4.87 -19.18
C GLN A 47 -12.24 6.26 -19.78
N SER A 48 -11.35 7.16 -19.37
CA SER A 48 -11.31 8.49 -19.97
C SER A 48 -9.99 8.75 -20.66
N ASP A 49 -10.10 9.08 -21.93
CA ASP A 49 -9.20 9.98 -22.67
C ASP A 49 -9.25 11.43 -22.13
N ASP A 50 -9.93 11.69 -21.00
CA ASP A 50 -10.01 12.99 -20.35
C ASP A 50 -8.63 13.30 -19.73
N ASP A 51 -8.17 14.54 -19.94
CA ASP A 51 -6.92 15.05 -19.40
C ASP A 51 -6.84 14.82 -17.88
N CYS A 52 -5.85 14.02 -17.46
CA CYS A 52 -5.47 13.73 -16.07
C CYS A 52 -5.14 14.98 -15.24
N SER A 53 -5.11 16.15 -15.86
CA SER A 53 -4.97 17.45 -15.22
C SER A 53 -6.30 18.14 -14.86
N ILE A 54 -7.43 17.63 -15.35
CA ILE A 54 -8.77 18.15 -15.06
C ILE A 54 -9.39 17.29 -13.97
N PHE A 55 -9.34 17.78 -12.74
CA PHE A 55 -9.96 17.19 -11.58
C PHE A 55 -10.36 18.29 -10.59
N ASP A 56 -11.20 17.92 -9.63
CA ASP A 56 -11.59 18.72 -8.49
C ASP A 56 -11.26 17.94 -7.21
N TYR A 57 -10.74 18.64 -6.20
CA TYR A 57 -10.65 18.09 -4.85
C TYR A 57 -11.64 18.86 -3.96
N PRO A 58 -12.82 18.28 -3.65
CA PRO A 58 -13.91 18.98 -2.95
C PRO A 58 -13.65 19.25 -1.46
N ILE A 59 -12.39 19.33 -1.03
CA ILE A 59 -12.02 19.63 0.35
C ILE A 59 -12.58 20.98 0.81
N LEU A 60 -12.66 21.96 -0.09
CA LEU A 60 -13.20 23.29 0.20
C LEU A 60 -14.68 23.27 0.59
N ASP A 61 -15.42 22.21 0.22
CA ASP A 61 -16.84 22.05 0.58
C ASP A 61 -17.03 21.73 2.07
N ILE A 62 -15.98 21.25 2.75
CA ILE A 62 -16.07 20.76 4.14
C ILE A 62 -15.14 21.47 5.12
N VAL A 63 -14.04 22.08 4.65
CA VAL A 63 -13.14 22.81 5.54
C VAL A 63 -13.66 24.19 5.84
N ASN A 64 -13.48 24.63 7.09
CA ASN A 64 -13.70 26.02 7.45
C ASN A 64 -12.45 26.83 7.09
N THR A 65 -12.61 27.85 6.27
CA THR A 65 -11.52 28.76 5.84
C THR A 65 -11.35 29.95 6.77
N ASN A 66 -12.34 30.24 7.62
CA ASN A 66 -12.30 31.33 8.57
C ASN A 66 -11.76 30.86 9.93
N PHE A 67 -10.45 31.00 10.12
CA PHE A 67 -9.75 30.65 11.38
C PHE A 67 -10.19 31.46 12.61
N LYS A 68 -11.06 32.47 12.45
CA LYS A 68 -11.71 33.15 13.58
C LYS A 68 -12.87 32.34 14.17
N ASN A 69 -13.45 31.42 13.39
CA ASN A 69 -14.59 30.60 13.77
C ASN A 69 -14.19 29.27 14.45
N ILE A 70 -12.99 29.23 15.03
CA ILE A 70 -12.49 28.03 15.69
C ILE A 70 -13.21 27.85 17.03
N PRO A 71 -13.81 26.68 17.30
CA PRO A 71 -14.43 26.42 18.58
C PRO A 71 -13.43 26.57 19.74
N PRO A 72 -13.88 27.09 20.90
CA PRO A 72 -12.99 27.46 21.99
C PRO A 72 -12.33 26.27 22.70
N THR A 73 -12.81 25.05 22.45
CA THR A 73 -12.37 23.84 23.15
C THR A 73 -11.66 22.89 22.19
N TYR A 74 -10.34 22.84 22.31
CA TYR A 74 -9.47 21.85 21.69
C TYR A 74 -8.18 21.72 22.51
N SER A 75 -7.54 20.55 22.51
CA SER A 75 -6.25 20.31 23.18
C SER A 75 -5.13 19.93 22.22
N LYS A 76 -5.48 19.62 20.96
CA LYS A 76 -4.51 19.20 19.95
C LYS A 76 -4.69 19.98 18.67
N LEU A 77 -3.57 20.27 18.03
CA LEU A 77 -3.50 20.86 16.71
C LEU A 77 -2.66 19.95 15.82
N ALA A 78 -3.29 19.35 14.82
CA ALA A 78 -2.66 18.51 13.81
C ALA A 78 -2.61 19.22 12.46
N ILE A 79 -1.54 19.01 11.72
CA ILE A 79 -1.44 19.42 10.31
C ILE A 79 -1.67 18.22 9.40
N CYS A 80 -2.37 18.45 8.30
CA CYS A 80 -2.72 17.46 7.29
C CYS A 80 -2.19 17.90 5.92
N PRO A 81 -0.86 17.81 5.68
CA PRO A 81 -0.31 18.10 4.37
C PRO A 81 -0.74 17.01 3.40
N TYR A 82 -1.28 17.41 2.26
CA TYR A 82 -1.66 16.51 1.18
C TYR A 82 -0.99 16.93 -0.13
N PHE A 83 -0.91 15.98 -1.06
CA PHE A 83 -0.38 16.21 -2.39
C PHE A 83 -1.21 15.41 -3.39
N ILE A 84 -1.59 16.08 -4.47
CA ILE A 84 -2.31 15.53 -5.60
C ILE A 84 -1.32 15.35 -6.73
N THR A 85 -1.01 14.10 -7.02
CA THR A 85 -0.13 13.74 -8.12
C THR A 85 -0.95 13.71 -9.40
N THR A 86 -0.42 14.35 -10.45
CA THR A 86 -1.08 14.52 -11.76
C THR A 86 -0.04 14.32 -12.86
N CYS A 87 -0.49 14.18 -14.11
CA CYS A 87 0.42 14.14 -15.25
C CYS A 87 1.20 15.44 -15.49
N LYS A 88 0.75 16.58 -14.93
CA LYS A 88 1.48 17.86 -15.00
C LYS A 88 2.68 17.90 -14.07
N ASN A 89 2.55 17.33 -12.87
CA ASN A 89 3.63 17.36 -11.87
C ASN A 89 4.45 16.06 -11.81
N ARG A 90 4.03 15.02 -12.54
CA ARG A 90 4.74 13.75 -12.60
C ARG A 90 4.45 12.97 -13.89
N TYR A 91 5.53 12.56 -14.57
CA TYR A 91 5.45 11.74 -15.77
C TYR A 91 4.92 10.32 -15.48
N GLY A 92 4.17 9.75 -16.42
CA GLY A 92 3.64 8.37 -16.34
C GLY A 92 2.44 8.20 -15.41
N VAL A 93 1.81 9.31 -14.96
CA VAL A 93 0.60 9.25 -14.14
C VAL A 93 -0.61 9.01 -15.04
N HIS A 94 -1.25 7.86 -14.87
CA HIS A 94 -2.46 7.49 -15.61
C HIS A 94 -3.70 8.26 -15.14
N LYS A 95 -3.93 8.33 -13.83
CA LYS A 95 -5.03 9.09 -13.21
C LYS A 95 -4.50 9.91 -12.04
N PRO A 96 -5.03 11.12 -11.80
CA PRO A 96 -4.60 11.90 -10.65
C PRO A 96 -5.01 11.18 -9.37
N TYR A 97 -4.17 11.28 -8.33
CA TYR A 97 -4.42 10.59 -7.07
C TYR A 97 -3.88 11.37 -5.87
N LEU A 98 -4.50 11.11 -4.72
CA LEU A 98 -4.27 11.84 -3.48
C LEU A 98 -3.33 11.06 -2.55
N GLN A 99 -2.38 11.78 -1.95
CA GLN A 99 -1.50 11.29 -0.90
C GLN A 99 -1.52 12.23 0.29
N TYR A 100 -1.38 11.67 1.48
CA TYR A 100 -1.19 12.44 2.71
C TYR A 100 0.18 12.19 3.31
N LEU A 101 0.77 13.24 3.87
CA LEU A 101 2.05 13.15 4.56
C LEU A 101 1.82 12.82 6.03
N LEU A 102 2.29 11.65 6.46
CA LEU A 102 2.24 11.20 7.85
C LEU A 102 3.62 11.23 8.48
N TYR A 103 3.65 11.51 9.79
CA TYR A 103 4.83 11.37 10.64
C TYR A 103 4.86 9.99 11.29
N LYS A 104 5.99 9.31 11.18
CA LYS A 104 6.27 8.03 11.82
C LYS A 104 7.05 8.27 13.11
N TYR A 105 6.52 7.78 14.22
CA TYR A 105 7.27 7.79 15.47
C TYR A 105 8.54 6.93 15.37
N PRO A 106 9.67 7.38 15.97
CA PRO A 106 10.90 6.60 15.98
C PRO A 106 10.70 5.19 16.54
N ALA A 107 11.31 4.19 15.91
CA ALA A 107 11.20 2.79 16.31
C ALA A 107 11.66 2.54 17.76
N THR A 108 12.53 3.41 18.29
CA THR A 108 13.03 3.35 19.67
C THR A 108 11.96 3.59 20.73
N ASN A 109 10.81 4.18 20.37
CA ASN A 109 9.71 4.37 21.30
C ASN A 109 8.94 3.05 21.50
N LYS A 110 9.10 2.42 22.67
CA LYS A 110 8.49 1.11 22.96
C LYS A 110 6.95 1.09 22.90
N LYS A 111 6.28 2.22 23.14
CA LYS A 111 4.80 2.27 23.22
C LYS A 111 4.15 2.56 21.87
N ILE A 112 4.76 3.44 21.08
CA ILE A 112 4.16 3.99 19.85
C ILE A 112 5.12 3.96 18.67
N GLY A 113 6.24 3.24 18.76
CA GLY A 113 7.26 3.17 17.72
C GLY A 113 6.67 2.67 16.40
N ASN A 114 7.14 3.25 15.30
CA ASN A 114 6.66 2.99 13.95
C ASN A 114 5.18 3.33 13.68
N LEU A 115 4.46 3.93 14.63
CA LEU A 115 3.10 4.39 14.41
C LEU A 115 3.08 5.64 13.53
N LEU A 116 2.27 5.62 12.47
CA LEU A 116 2.03 6.74 11.58
C LEU A 116 0.86 7.60 12.08
N VAL A 117 1.09 8.91 12.21
CA VAL A 117 0.12 9.91 12.63
C VAL A 117 0.22 11.16 11.76
N PHE A 118 -0.82 12.00 11.74
CA PHE A 118 -0.62 13.38 11.31
C PHE A 118 0.31 14.09 12.32
N PRO A 119 1.30 14.90 11.87
CA PRO A 119 2.10 15.70 12.79
C PRO A 119 1.19 16.61 13.62
N PHE A 120 1.39 16.63 14.94
CA PHE A 120 0.56 17.43 15.84
C PHE A 120 1.35 18.00 17.01
N ILE A 121 0.77 19.00 17.67
CA ILE A 121 1.22 19.56 18.94
C ILE A 121 0.07 19.59 19.94
N ASP A 122 0.39 19.49 21.23
CA ASP A 122 -0.56 19.75 22.30
C ASP A 122 -0.67 21.27 22.53
N VAL A 123 -1.90 21.74 22.75
CA VAL A 123 -2.24 23.15 22.92
C VAL A 123 -2.80 23.37 24.31
N LYS A 124 -2.22 24.31 25.06
CA LYS A 124 -2.56 24.53 26.48
C LYS A 124 -3.61 25.63 26.70
N THR A 125 -3.55 26.78 26.00
CA THR A 125 -4.64 27.77 25.93
C THR A 125 -4.33 28.88 24.90
N ASN A 126 -5.37 29.40 24.25
CA ASN A 126 -5.44 30.69 23.55
C ASN A 126 -4.35 30.97 22.48
N ILE A 127 -4.01 29.97 21.68
CA ILE A 127 -3.04 30.12 20.59
C ILE A 127 -3.78 30.45 19.29
N ASN A 128 -3.21 31.35 18.48
CA ASN A 128 -3.63 31.53 17.09
C ASN A 128 -3.31 30.23 16.31
N VAL A 129 -4.35 29.48 15.95
CA VAL A 129 -4.25 28.15 15.33
C VAL A 129 -3.51 28.19 14.00
N GLU A 130 -3.82 29.16 13.16
CA GLU A 130 -3.17 29.32 11.85
C GLU A 130 -1.66 29.52 12.01
N THR A 131 -1.25 30.42 12.91
CA THR A 131 0.15 30.70 13.18
C THR A 131 0.88 29.48 13.74
N ALA A 132 0.25 28.76 14.67
CA ALA A 132 0.81 27.55 15.25
C ALA A 132 0.94 26.40 14.25
N ALA A 133 -0.08 26.21 13.40
CA ALA A 133 -0.09 25.20 12.35
C ALA A 133 0.97 25.51 11.29
N ASN A 134 1.10 26.77 10.86
CA ASN A 134 2.13 27.19 9.92
C ASN A 134 3.54 27.00 10.48
N LYS A 135 3.74 27.30 11.76
CA LYS A 135 5.01 27.04 12.47
C LYS A 135 5.32 25.54 12.53
N LEU A 136 4.30 24.71 12.82
CA LEU A 136 4.45 23.26 12.83
C LEU A 136 4.81 22.74 11.44
N LEU A 137 4.10 23.15 10.39
CA LEU A 137 4.37 22.77 9.01
C LEU A 137 5.81 23.12 8.62
N TYR A 138 6.23 24.36 8.86
CA TYR A 138 7.59 24.79 8.58
C TYR A 138 8.63 23.99 9.37
N SER A 139 8.33 23.60 10.62
CA SER A 139 9.23 22.76 11.39
C SER A 139 9.42 21.37 10.80
N VAL A 140 8.36 20.80 10.18
CA VAL A 140 8.33 19.44 9.63
C VAL A 140 8.91 19.38 8.23
N ILE A 141 8.47 20.24 7.31
CA ILE A 141 8.81 20.17 5.87
C ILE A 141 9.60 21.37 5.35
N LYS A 142 9.89 22.38 6.19
CA LYS A 142 10.64 23.59 5.81
C LYS A 142 10.02 24.42 4.67
N ILE A 143 8.72 24.27 4.44
CA ILE A 143 7.96 24.99 3.41
C ILE A 143 7.01 25.99 4.08
N LYS A 144 6.86 27.16 3.47
CA LYS A 144 5.87 28.17 3.84
C LYS A 144 4.76 28.15 2.81
N ILE A 145 3.56 27.81 3.26
CA ILE A 145 2.35 27.79 2.45
C ILE A 145 1.16 28.09 3.35
N SER A 146 0.16 28.76 2.80
CA SER A 146 -1.07 29.07 3.54
C SER A 146 -1.94 27.81 3.68
N PRO A 147 -2.67 27.65 4.79
CA PRO A 147 -3.57 26.53 4.96
C PRO A 147 -4.78 26.63 4.00
N THR A 148 -5.23 25.48 3.52
CA THR A 148 -6.48 25.36 2.75
C THR A 148 -7.70 25.63 3.62
N GLY A 149 -7.64 25.22 4.89
CA GLY A 149 -8.72 25.35 5.86
C GLY A 149 -8.54 24.36 7.01
N PHE A 150 -9.54 24.25 7.89
CA PHE A 150 -9.50 23.34 9.02
C PHE A 150 -10.81 22.56 9.22
N ILE A 151 -10.70 21.39 9.85
CA ILE A 151 -11.81 20.62 10.41
C ILE A 151 -11.51 20.38 11.88
N GLN A 152 -12.51 20.56 12.74
CA GLN A 152 -12.42 20.09 14.11
C GLN A 152 -13.08 18.71 14.22
N SER A 153 -12.38 17.77 14.84
CA SER A 153 -12.95 16.48 15.24
C SER A 153 -12.52 16.19 16.67
N ASP A 154 -13.50 15.95 17.52
CA ASP A 154 -13.32 15.82 18.97
C ASP A 154 -12.52 17.02 19.54
N ASN A 155 -11.43 16.72 20.23
CA ASN A 155 -10.54 17.67 20.88
C ASN A 155 -9.32 18.06 20.02
N THR A 156 -9.39 17.80 18.71
CA THR A 156 -8.29 18.03 17.76
C THR A 156 -8.75 18.90 16.59
N ILE A 157 -7.96 19.93 16.30
CA ILE A 157 -8.10 20.71 15.06
C ILE A 157 -7.14 20.13 14.02
N PHE A 158 -7.66 19.81 12.84
CA PHE A 158 -6.90 19.33 11.69
C PHE A 158 -6.83 20.46 10.66
N VAL A 159 -5.63 20.98 10.41
CA VAL A 159 -5.37 22.07 9.46
C VAL A 159 -4.76 21.49 8.18
N PHE A 160 -5.40 21.73 7.04
CA PHE A 160 -5.02 21.13 5.76
C PHE A 160 -4.11 22.05 4.95
N TYR A 161 -3.16 21.45 4.22
CA TYR A 161 -2.21 22.17 3.36
C TYR A 161 -2.08 21.45 2.02
N ASP A 162 -2.37 22.16 0.94
CA ASP A 162 -2.16 21.68 -0.42
C ASP A 162 -0.70 21.85 -0.85
N LEU A 163 0.07 20.76 -0.88
CA LEU A 163 1.46 20.81 -1.35
C LEU A 163 1.59 20.63 -2.87
N SER A 164 0.47 20.44 -3.58
CA SER A 164 0.44 20.24 -5.03
C SER A 164 0.63 21.54 -5.81
N SER A 165 0.23 22.67 -5.21
CA SER A 165 0.24 24.00 -5.83
C SER A 165 1.60 24.72 -5.74
N VAL A 166 2.65 24.03 -5.30
CA VAL A 166 4.00 24.60 -5.23
C VAL A 166 4.56 24.66 -6.66
N ASP A 167 4.46 25.84 -7.28
CA ASP A 167 4.75 26.12 -8.68
C ASP A 167 6.12 25.65 -9.18
N GLU A 168 6.20 25.45 -10.50
CA GLU A 168 7.41 25.14 -11.29
C GLU A 168 8.55 26.15 -11.12
N TYR A 169 8.21 27.38 -10.74
CA TYR A 169 9.13 28.50 -10.57
C TYR A 169 9.44 28.81 -9.10
N SER A 170 8.92 28.01 -8.16
CA SER A 170 9.33 28.15 -6.77
C SER A 170 10.80 27.73 -6.63
N THR A 171 11.58 28.51 -5.90
CA THR A 171 12.99 28.21 -5.57
C THR A 171 13.13 27.00 -4.63
N ILE A 172 12.03 26.34 -4.30
CA ILE A 172 11.96 25.12 -3.49
C ILE A 172 12.12 23.95 -4.47
N PRO A 173 13.16 23.12 -4.33
CA PRO A 173 13.38 22.03 -5.28
C PRO A 173 12.16 21.07 -5.30
N ARG A 174 11.44 21.01 -6.44
CA ARG A 174 10.50 19.91 -6.78
C ARG A 174 11.12 18.53 -6.48
N ALA A 175 12.44 18.45 -6.57
CA ALA A 175 13.29 17.29 -6.30
C ALA A 175 13.10 16.64 -4.92
N GLU A 176 12.55 17.34 -3.92
CA GLU A 176 12.32 16.72 -2.62
C GLU A 176 10.95 16.05 -2.44
N GLN A 177 9.94 16.45 -3.22
CA GLN A 177 8.55 16.23 -2.84
C GLN A 177 7.98 14.88 -3.30
N GLN A 178 8.36 14.35 -4.46
CA GLN A 178 7.84 13.03 -4.93
C GLN A 178 8.78 12.24 -5.85
N TRP A 179 10.04 12.66 -5.98
CA TRP A 179 10.96 11.89 -6.82
C TRP A 179 11.19 10.54 -6.16
N LEU A 180 11.19 9.50 -6.99
CA LEU A 180 11.38 8.14 -6.55
C LEU A 180 12.68 8.04 -5.74
N LYS A 181 12.53 7.90 -4.43
CA LYS A 181 13.63 7.89 -3.47
C LYS A 181 13.77 6.51 -2.85
N LEU A 182 15.02 6.18 -2.54
CA LEU A 182 15.32 5.14 -1.56
C LEU A 182 14.99 5.68 -0.18
N ILE A 183 13.92 5.16 0.43
CA ILE A 183 13.44 5.57 1.75
C ILE A 183 13.78 4.45 2.73
N LYS A 184 14.44 4.83 3.83
CA LYS A 184 14.83 3.90 4.90
C LYS A 184 13.72 3.75 5.93
N GLN A 185 13.72 2.65 6.67
CA GLN A 185 12.84 2.43 7.82
C GLN A 185 12.94 3.55 8.84
N SER A 186 14.13 4.14 9.02
CA SER A 186 14.39 5.23 9.96
C SER A 186 13.81 6.58 9.54
N SER A 187 13.31 6.73 8.31
CA SER A 187 12.68 7.96 7.85
C SER A 187 11.40 8.27 8.65
N ASN A 188 11.23 9.54 9.02
CA ASN A 188 10.11 9.98 9.84
C ASN A 188 8.90 10.45 9.01
N LEU A 189 9.07 10.78 7.74
CA LEU A 189 7.99 11.33 6.91
C LEU A 189 7.65 10.36 5.79
N TRP A 190 6.36 10.09 5.65
CA TRP A 190 5.84 9.08 4.73
C TRP A 190 4.66 9.64 3.96
N TRP A 191 4.78 9.66 2.63
CA TRP A 191 3.62 9.83 1.75
C TRP A 191 2.83 8.53 1.72
N VAL A 192 1.55 8.60 2.05
CA VAL A 192 0.68 7.43 2.21
C VAL A 192 -0.54 7.60 1.30
N LEU A 193 -0.90 6.53 0.59
CA LEU A 193 -2.10 6.50 -0.25
C LEU A 193 -3.37 6.46 0.61
N ILE A 194 -4.48 6.94 0.06
CA ILE A 194 -5.80 6.77 0.68
C ILE A 194 -6.16 5.30 0.91
N ASP A 195 -5.78 4.41 -0.01
CA ASP A 195 -5.94 2.96 0.14
C ASP A 195 -5.17 2.42 1.36
N GLU A 196 -3.94 2.89 1.58
CA GLU A 196 -3.15 2.52 2.75
C GLU A 196 -3.79 3.01 4.06
N ILE A 197 -4.35 4.23 4.06
CA ILE A 197 -5.03 4.82 5.23
C ILE A 197 -6.35 4.11 5.53
N CYS A 198 -7.23 4.01 4.54
CA CYS A 198 -8.62 3.60 4.74
C CYS A 198 -8.81 2.08 4.64
N ASN A 199 -8.10 1.38 3.76
CA ASN A 199 -8.32 -0.05 3.55
C ASN A 199 -7.30 -0.88 4.34
N HIS A 200 -6.01 -0.58 4.20
CA HIS A 200 -4.96 -1.36 4.87
C HIS A 200 -4.74 -0.94 6.33
N ARG A 201 -4.98 0.33 6.67
CA ARG A 201 -4.66 0.96 7.97
C ARG A 201 -3.18 0.80 8.36
N LYS A 202 -2.32 0.66 7.36
CA LYS A 202 -0.87 0.57 7.47
C LYS A 202 -0.23 0.98 6.15
N SER A 203 0.97 1.52 6.20
CA SER A 203 1.85 1.68 5.02
C SER A 203 3.06 0.79 5.22
N LEU A 204 3.37 -0.09 4.26
CA LEU A 204 4.33 -1.18 4.46
C LEU A 204 3.88 -2.05 5.66
N ASN A 205 4.72 -2.14 6.69
CA ASN A 205 4.42 -2.75 7.98
C ASN A 205 4.16 -1.73 9.11
N PHE A 206 4.12 -0.43 8.81
CA PHE A 206 3.91 0.63 9.80
C PHE A 206 2.41 0.86 10.02
N PRO A 207 1.88 0.63 11.23
CA PRO A 207 0.46 0.85 11.51
C PRO A 207 0.12 2.33 11.44
N ILE A 208 -1.07 2.65 10.93
CA ILE A 208 -1.62 4.00 10.92
C ILE A 208 -2.56 4.17 12.12
N HIS A 209 -2.36 5.24 12.89
CA HIS A 209 -3.15 5.49 14.08
C HIS A 209 -4.61 5.75 13.74
N LYS A 210 -5.51 5.29 14.62
CA LYS A 210 -6.96 5.39 14.43
C LYS A 210 -7.46 6.83 14.27
N SER A 211 -6.79 7.82 14.84
CA SER A 211 -7.18 9.23 14.67
C SER A 211 -7.08 9.68 13.21
N VAL A 212 -6.11 9.15 12.46
CA VAL A 212 -5.96 9.42 11.02
C VAL A 212 -7.12 8.75 10.28
N THR A 213 -7.31 7.44 10.46
CA THR A 213 -8.34 6.70 9.71
C THR A 213 -9.75 7.20 10.02
N SER A 214 -10.02 7.58 11.28
CA SER A 214 -11.33 8.08 11.70
C SER A 214 -11.66 9.42 11.06
N LEU A 215 -10.67 10.32 10.87
CA LEU A 215 -10.87 11.58 10.16
C LEU A 215 -11.47 11.36 8.76
N PHE A 216 -10.93 10.40 8.01
CA PHE A 216 -11.40 10.07 6.66
C PHE A 216 -12.75 9.36 6.66
N TYR A 217 -13.00 8.43 7.60
CA TYR A 217 -14.30 7.77 7.67
C TYR A 217 -15.43 8.72 8.11
N MET A 218 -15.13 9.72 8.95
CA MET A 218 -16.08 10.75 9.35
C MET A 218 -16.27 11.81 8.26
N ASN A 219 -15.28 11.99 7.38
CA ASN A 219 -15.33 12.95 6.28
C ASN A 219 -14.97 12.27 4.95
N PRO A 220 -15.84 11.41 4.37
CA PRO A 220 -15.53 10.67 3.15
C PRO A 220 -15.18 11.54 1.94
N ILE A 221 -15.54 12.82 1.95
CA ILE A 221 -15.16 13.79 0.92
C ILE A 221 -13.63 13.95 0.81
N LEU A 222 -12.88 13.76 1.91
CA LEU A 222 -11.41 13.79 1.93
C LEU A 222 -10.74 12.61 1.19
N ILE A 223 -11.51 11.59 0.82
CA ILE A 223 -11.01 10.34 0.24
C ILE A 223 -10.92 10.45 -1.29
N TYR A 224 -11.81 11.22 -1.92
CA TYR A 224 -12.03 11.17 -3.36
C TYR A 224 -11.61 12.46 -4.06
N LEU A 225 -10.89 12.31 -5.16
CA LEU A 225 -10.85 13.31 -6.22
C LEU A 225 -12.07 13.11 -7.11
N LYS A 226 -12.54 14.18 -7.72
CA LYS A 226 -13.66 14.16 -8.68
C LYS A 226 -13.19 14.59 -10.05
N GLN A 227 -13.75 13.97 -11.07
CA GLN A 227 -13.66 14.45 -12.44
C GLN A 227 -15.09 14.66 -12.93
N LYS A 228 -15.43 15.91 -13.26
CA LYS A 228 -16.82 16.34 -13.50
C LYS A 228 -17.66 16.04 -12.24
N THR A 229 -18.57 15.06 -12.30
CA THR A 229 -19.44 14.66 -11.17
C THR A 229 -19.10 13.28 -10.60
N LYS A 230 -18.12 12.58 -11.18
CA LYS A 230 -17.77 11.21 -10.82
C LYS A 230 -16.50 11.18 -9.96
N ASN A 231 -16.45 10.26 -9.00
CA ASN A 231 -15.24 10.03 -8.23
C ASN A 231 -14.19 9.33 -9.10
N ILE A 232 -12.95 9.77 -8.99
CA ILE A 232 -11.79 9.10 -9.59
C ILE A 232 -11.42 7.90 -8.72
N ASP A 233 -11.10 6.78 -9.35
CA ASP A 233 -10.70 5.57 -8.65
C ASP A 233 -9.42 5.80 -7.82
N ILE A 234 -9.44 5.35 -6.57
CA ILE A 234 -8.29 5.42 -5.67
C ILE A 234 -7.32 4.32 -6.06
N PRO A 235 -6.03 4.63 -6.31
CA PRO A 235 -5.06 3.57 -6.60
C PRO A 235 -4.86 2.66 -5.39
N THR A 236 -4.79 1.36 -5.65
CA THR A 236 -4.45 0.35 -4.65
C THR A 236 -2.94 0.30 -4.45
N VAL A 237 -2.48 0.10 -3.22
CA VAL A 237 -1.05 -0.13 -2.97
C VAL A 237 -0.65 -1.53 -3.42
N GLY A 238 0.43 -1.61 -4.21
CA GLY A 238 1.04 -2.87 -4.62
C GLY A 238 2.53 -2.88 -4.31
N TYR A 239 3.11 -4.08 -4.19
CA TYR A 239 4.53 -4.23 -3.97
C TYR A 239 5.16 -5.17 -4.99
N TYR A 240 6.40 -4.85 -5.35
CA TYR A 240 7.24 -5.66 -6.21
C TYR A 240 8.60 -5.84 -5.54
N GLY A 241 9.07 -7.09 -5.42
CA GLY A 241 10.36 -7.43 -4.83
C GLY A 241 11.33 -7.98 -5.87
N ASN A 242 12.61 -7.64 -5.77
CA ASN A 242 13.66 -8.18 -6.64
C ASN A 242 15.05 -8.01 -6.01
N TYR A 243 16.08 -8.51 -6.69
CA TYR A 243 17.46 -8.21 -6.40
C TYR A 243 17.74 -6.70 -6.55
N TYR A 244 18.41 -6.11 -5.55
CA TYR A 244 18.50 -4.65 -5.38
C TYR A 244 19.02 -3.88 -6.61
N LYS A 245 19.91 -4.48 -7.41
CA LYS A 245 20.47 -3.82 -8.61
C LYS A 245 19.44 -3.54 -9.70
N PHE A 246 18.30 -4.27 -9.71
CA PHE A 246 17.23 -4.03 -10.66
C PHE A 246 16.23 -2.96 -10.19
N LEU A 247 16.29 -2.53 -8.94
CA LEU A 247 15.34 -1.54 -8.41
C LEU A 247 15.39 -0.21 -9.16
N PRO A 248 16.56 0.41 -9.41
CA PRO A 248 16.60 1.71 -10.07
C PRO A 248 15.96 1.69 -11.45
N ILE A 249 16.24 0.66 -12.26
CA ILE A 249 15.66 0.54 -13.61
C ILE A 249 14.14 0.32 -13.56
N ILE A 250 13.65 -0.57 -12.68
CA ILE A 250 12.21 -0.85 -12.55
C ILE A 250 11.46 0.35 -11.99
N ALA A 251 12.10 1.13 -11.13
CA ALA A 251 11.45 2.25 -10.49
C ALA A 251 11.48 3.52 -11.35
N SER A 252 12.42 3.63 -12.28
CA SER A 252 12.43 4.67 -13.32
C SER A 252 11.53 4.32 -14.52
N LEU A 253 11.50 3.04 -14.94
CA LEU A 253 10.82 2.60 -16.17
C LEU A 253 9.56 1.79 -15.91
N GLY A 254 9.14 1.60 -14.66
CA GLY A 254 8.06 0.69 -14.28
C GLY A 254 8.44 -0.79 -14.36
N GLN A 255 7.56 -1.65 -13.85
CA GLN A 255 7.69 -3.09 -13.96
C GLN A 255 7.45 -3.53 -15.41
N LYS A 256 8.24 -4.47 -15.91
CA LYS A 256 8.01 -5.12 -17.22
C LYS A 256 6.92 -6.19 -17.11
N PRO A 257 6.17 -6.48 -18.19
CA PRO A 257 5.25 -7.61 -18.17
C PRO A 257 6.04 -8.90 -17.97
N THR A 258 5.41 -9.86 -17.29
CA THR A 258 6.02 -11.17 -17.08
C THR A 258 6.01 -11.97 -18.39
N THR A 259 7.10 -12.69 -18.66
CA THR A 259 7.33 -13.40 -19.93
C THR A 259 7.43 -14.91 -19.75
N TRP A 260 6.96 -15.43 -18.61
CA TRP A 260 7.04 -16.86 -18.33
C TRP A 260 5.99 -17.63 -19.16
N PRO A 261 6.35 -18.80 -19.74
CA PRO A 261 5.46 -19.52 -20.66
C PRO A 261 4.18 -20.06 -19.99
N ASP A 262 4.22 -20.39 -18.70
CA ASP A 262 3.10 -21.00 -17.96
C ASP A 262 2.41 -20.04 -16.98
N LEU A 263 2.26 -18.77 -17.37
CA LEU A 263 1.67 -17.77 -16.47
C LEU A 263 0.18 -18.00 -16.26
N GLU A 264 -0.17 -18.06 -14.98
CA GLU A 264 -1.53 -18.23 -14.45
C GLU A 264 -2.56 -17.25 -15.03
N PHE A 265 -2.18 -16.01 -15.38
CA PHE A 265 -3.12 -15.01 -15.90
C PHE A 265 -2.64 -14.29 -17.16
N GLY A 266 -1.62 -14.84 -17.84
CA GLY A 266 -1.05 -14.24 -19.05
C GLY A 266 0.08 -13.23 -18.79
N PRO A 267 0.67 -12.69 -19.87
CA PRO A 267 1.89 -11.87 -19.83
C PRO A 267 1.62 -10.41 -19.45
N TYR A 268 1.10 -10.19 -18.25
CA TYR A 268 0.74 -8.86 -17.72
C TYR A 268 1.67 -8.39 -16.60
N PHE A 269 1.28 -7.38 -15.83
CA PHE A 269 2.09 -6.81 -14.74
C PHE A 269 1.58 -7.30 -13.39
N TYR A 270 2.46 -7.87 -12.56
CA TYR A 270 2.07 -8.61 -11.36
C TYR A 270 2.68 -7.99 -10.11
N PHE A 271 1.83 -7.72 -9.14
CA PHE A 271 2.17 -7.15 -7.86
C PHE A 271 1.58 -8.00 -6.73
N THR A 272 2.09 -7.81 -5.52
CA THR A 272 1.65 -8.58 -4.35
C THR A 272 1.62 -7.70 -3.09
N SER A 273 1.30 -8.31 -1.95
CA SER A 273 1.36 -7.65 -0.64
C SER A 273 2.81 -7.35 -0.23
N TYR A 274 2.95 -6.57 0.84
CA TYR A 274 4.26 -6.25 1.42
C TYR A 274 5.03 -7.54 1.76
N GLU A 275 4.40 -8.48 2.47
CA GLU A 275 4.97 -9.76 2.86
C GLU A 275 5.27 -10.67 1.64
N GLY A 276 4.43 -10.57 0.60
CA GLY A 276 4.65 -11.24 -0.68
C GLY A 276 5.89 -10.73 -1.42
N ALA A 277 6.19 -9.43 -1.36
CA ALA A 277 7.34 -8.86 -2.04
C ALA A 277 8.67 -9.36 -1.46
N PHE A 278 8.73 -9.66 -0.16
CA PHE A 278 9.92 -10.29 0.45
C PHE A 278 10.25 -11.65 -0.15
N ARG A 279 9.27 -12.40 -0.67
CA ARG A 279 9.56 -13.66 -1.39
C ARG A 279 10.54 -13.45 -2.52
N TYR A 280 10.31 -12.42 -3.31
CA TYR A 280 11.06 -12.14 -4.54
C TYR A 280 12.29 -11.25 -4.28
N ALA A 281 12.27 -10.46 -3.20
CA ALA A 281 13.41 -9.67 -2.77
C ALA A 281 14.42 -10.47 -1.94
N GLY A 282 13.99 -11.51 -1.23
CA GLY A 282 14.82 -12.30 -0.33
C GLY A 282 15.35 -13.60 -0.91
N TRP A 283 14.66 -14.22 -1.89
CA TRP A 283 15.05 -15.54 -2.41
C TRP A 283 14.86 -15.66 -3.92
N THR A 284 15.65 -16.52 -4.56
CA THR A 284 15.47 -16.92 -5.97
C THR A 284 14.16 -17.69 -6.15
N SER A 285 13.60 -17.69 -7.36
CA SER A 285 12.30 -18.31 -7.63
C SER A 285 12.31 -19.83 -7.40
N ASN A 286 13.46 -20.47 -7.55
CA ASN A 286 13.64 -21.92 -7.43
C ASN A 286 14.42 -22.35 -6.17
N TYR A 287 14.75 -21.43 -5.25
CA TYR A 287 15.58 -21.69 -4.06
C TYR A 287 16.92 -22.36 -4.42
N LYS A 288 17.55 -21.88 -5.49
CA LYS A 288 18.89 -22.30 -5.90
C LYS A 288 19.82 -21.11 -5.98
N GLN A 289 21.11 -21.42 -5.85
CA GLN A 289 22.21 -20.51 -6.13
C GLN A 289 22.03 -19.85 -7.50
N ARG A 290 22.41 -18.56 -7.59
CA ARG A 290 22.28 -17.80 -8.82
C ARG A 290 23.46 -16.85 -8.99
N ASN A 291 24.02 -16.89 -10.19
CA ASN A 291 25.07 -15.96 -10.63
C ASN A 291 24.49 -14.97 -11.64
N VAL A 292 24.89 -13.71 -11.52
CA VAL A 292 24.53 -12.65 -12.47
C VAL A 292 25.80 -11.84 -12.76
N TYR A 293 26.26 -11.87 -14.01
CA TYR A 293 27.54 -11.28 -14.44
C TYR A 293 28.72 -11.79 -13.59
N ASP A 294 28.88 -13.11 -13.51
CA ASP A 294 29.94 -13.82 -12.76
C ASP A 294 30.02 -13.51 -11.26
N LYS A 295 29.03 -12.81 -10.71
CA LYS A 295 28.88 -12.58 -9.28
C LYS A 295 27.77 -13.46 -8.73
N GLU A 296 28.08 -14.21 -7.70
CA GLU A 296 27.09 -14.92 -6.90
C GLU A 296 26.18 -13.90 -6.18
N ILE A 297 24.89 -13.99 -6.45
CA ILE A 297 23.88 -13.11 -5.87
C ILE A 297 22.94 -13.83 -4.90
N ALA A 298 22.98 -15.17 -4.87
CA ALA A 298 22.18 -15.99 -3.98
C ALA A 298 23.00 -17.20 -3.53
N ASP A 299 22.85 -17.59 -2.26
CA ASP A 299 23.51 -18.76 -1.68
C ASP A 299 22.95 -20.10 -2.20
N GLU A 300 23.48 -21.21 -1.69
CA GLU A 300 23.05 -22.57 -2.06
C GLU A 300 21.55 -22.84 -1.83
N ASN A 301 20.93 -22.15 -0.86
CA ASN A 301 19.50 -22.22 -0.54
C ASN A 301 18.67 -21.19 -1.32
N GLY A 302 19.33 -20.42 -2.19
CA GLY A 302 18.74 -19.37 -3.00
C GLY A 302 18.40 -18.09 -2.24
N LYS A 303 18.84 -17.91 -0.99
CA LYS A 303 18.70 -16.63 -0.27
C LYS A 303 19.62 -15.60 -0.92
N LEU A 304 19.04 -14.46 -1.32
CA LEU A 304 19.76 -13.40 -2.00
C LEU A 304 20.75 -12.73 -1.04
N SER A 305 21.85 -12.21 -1.57
CA SER A 305 22.81 -11.42 -0.79
C SER A 305 22.28 -10.03 -0.45
N LYS A 306 21.42 -9.46 -1.30
CA LYS A 306 20.75 -8.19 -1.05
C LYS A 306 19.47 -8.05 -1.85
N GLY A 307 18.38 -7.73 -1.16
CA GLY A 307 17.05 -7.54 -1.74
C GLY A 307 16.60 -6.09 -1.79
N GLY A 308 15.54 -5.84 -2.54
CA GLY A 308 14.81 -4.60 -2.44
C GLY A 308 13.37 -4.71 -2.91
N ILE A 309 12.55 -3.79 -2.41
CA ILE A 309 11.11 -3.71 -2.63
C ILE A 309 10.78 -2.33 -3.19
N ILE A 310 9.84 -2.32 -4.12
CA ILE A 310 9.27 -1.11 -4.70
C ILE A 310 7.80 -1.08 -4.31
N ARG A 311 7.35 0.04 -3.73
CA ARG A 311 5.93 0.32 -3.49
C ARG A 311 5.36 0.97 -4.74
N PHE A 312 4.18 0.56 -5.18
CA PHE A 312 3.48 1.07 -6.36
C PHE A 312 2.08 1.58 -6.01
N ALA A 313 1.62 2.60 -6.73
CA ALA A 313 0.20 2.90 -6.91
C ALA A 313 -0.30 2.12 -8.12
N LEU A 314 -1.36 1.33 -7.93
CA LEU A 314 -1.97 0.49 -8.96
C LEU A 314 -3.37 1.01 -9.30
N PHE A 315 -3.59 1.39 -10.55
CA PHE A 315 -4.88 1.84 -11.05
C PHE A 315 -5.67 0.62 -11.54
N MET A 316 -6.44 0.03 -10.63
CA MET A 316 -7.11 -1.25 -10.88
C MET A 316 -8.31 -1.12 -11.83
N GLU A 317 -9.02 0.02 -11.84
CA GLU A 317 -10.17 0.28 -12.71
C GLU A 317 -11.21 -0.85 -12.69
N LYS A 318 -11.68 -1.33 -13.85
CA LYS A 318 -12.62 -2.44 -13.93
C LYS A 318 -11.93 -3.76 -13.54
N THR A 319 -11.98 -4.06 -12.25
CA THR A 319 -11.28 -5.19 -11.64
C THR A 319 -12.14 -6.45 -11.61
N HIS A 320 -11.58 -7.58 -12.05
CA HIS A 320 -12.17 -8.89 -11.76
C HIS A 320 -11.62 -9.45 -10.45
N VAL A 321 -12.51 -9.77 -9.52
CA VAL A 321 -12.14 -10.25 -8.19
C VAL A 321 -12.38 -11.75 -8.10
N LEU A 322 -11.30 -12.52 -7.93
CA LEU A 322 -11.33 -13.97 -7.82
C LEU A 322 -11.43 -14.41 -6.35
N LEU A 323 -12.65 -14.43 -5.80
CA LEU A 323 -12.90 -14.85 -4.41
C LEU A 323 -13.47 -16.27 -4.27
N ASP A 324 -14.28 -16.72 -5.24
CA ASP A 324 -14.96 -18.03 -5.18
C ASP A 324 -15.24 -18.57 -6.59
N MET A 325 -14.16 -18.83 -7.35
CA MET A 325 -14.31 -19.52 -8.62
C MET A 325 -14.39 -21.03 -8.39
N LYS A 326 -15.46 -21.67 -8.87
CA LYS A 326 -15.52 -23.14 -8.97
C LYS A 326 -14.30 -23.63 -9.76
N ASN A 327 -13.59 -24.61 -9.20
CA ASN A 327 -12.36 -25.19 -9.79
C ASN A 327 -12.48 -25.50 -11.29
N SER A 328 -13.65 -25.91 -11.77
CA SER A 328 -13.89 -26.25 -13.18
C SER A 328 -13.80 -25.07 -14.16
N LYS A 329 -13.94 -23.81 -13.70
CA LYS A 329 -13.85 -22.61 -14.56
C LYS A 329 -12.51 -21.88 -14.45
N ILE A 330 -11.70 -22.22 -13.44
CA ILE A 330 -10.41 -21.58 -13.17
C ILE A 330 -9.47 -21.74 -14.37
N SER A 331 -9.28 -22.98 -14.86
CA SER A 331 -8.34 -23.26 -15.96
C SER A 331 -8.67 -22.49 -17.24
N THR A 332 -9.97 -22.29 -17.54
CA THR A 332 -10.39 -21.54 -18.73
C THR A 332 -10.08 -20.06 -18.59
N TYR A 333 -10.33 -19.48 -17.42
CA TYR A 333 -9.99 -18.08 -17.13
C TYR A 333 -8.48 -17.82 -17.11
N MET A 334 -7.71 -18.79 -16.61
CA MET A 334 -6.26 -18.69 -16.44
C MET A 334 -5.49 -18.83 -17.75
N HIS A 335 -5.79 -19.87 -18.52
CA HIS A 335 -4.97 -20.21 -19.68
C HIS A 335 -5.41 -19.50 -20.97
N LYS A 336 -6.65 -18.98 -21.03
CA LYS A 336 -7.17 -18.29 -22.23
C LYS A 336 -7.18 -16.77 -22.11
N ASN A 337 -6.76 -16.20 -20.98
CA ASN A 337 -6.77 -14.76 -20.71
C ASN A 337 -8.12 -14.08 -21.00
N GLU A 338 -9.23 -14.81 -20.84
CA GLU A 338 -10.57 -14.29 -21.17
C GLU A 338 -10.96 -13.09 -20.31
N TRP A 339 -10.44 -13.02 -19.08
CA TRP A 339 -10.67 -11.89 -18.20
C TRP A 339 -10.20 -10.56 -18.83
N ALA A 340 -9.07 -10.56 -19.54
CA ALA A 340 -8.49 -9.35 -20.11
C ALA A 340 -9.33 -8.77 -21.28
N LYS A 341 -10.30 -9.52 -21.80
CA LYS A 341 -11.28 -9.01 -22.78
C LYS A 341 -12.34 -8.11 -22.15
N HIS A 342 -12.58 -8.26 -20.85
CA HIS A 342 -13.72 -7.64 -20.17
C HIS A 342 -13.34 -6.75 -18.99
N TYR A 343 -12.10 -6.86 -18.51
CA TYR A 343 -11.58 -6.22 -17.31
C TYR A 343 -10.19 -5.64 -17.56
N ASP A 344 -9.87 -4.59 -16.81
CA ASP A 344 -8.60 -3.86 -16.90
C ASP A 344 -7.58 -4.40 -15.89
N SER A 345 -8.05 -5.11 -14.86
CA SER A 345 -7.20 -5.74 -13.86
C SER A 345 -7.86 -6.95 -13.22
N LEU A 346 -7.08 -7.67 -12.44
CA LEU A 346 -7.47 -8.86 -11.74
C LEU A 346 -6.91 -8.85 -10.31
N TYR A 347 -7.76 -9.15 -9.34
CA TYR A 347 -7.38 -9.28 -7.95
C TYR A 347 -7.61 -10.71 -7.48
N LEU A 348 -6.57 -11.31 -6.92
CA LEU A 348 -6.65 -12.59 -6.22
C LEU A 348 -6.46 -12.37 -4.74
N GLY A 349 -7.49 -12.72 -3.98
CA GLY A 349 -7.37 -12.85 -2.54
C GLY A 349 -6.72 -14.17 -2.13
N ARG A 350 -6.70 -14.40 -0.82
CA ARG A 350 -6.34 -15.69 -0.24
C ARG A 350 -7.47 -16.69 -0.51
N VAL A 351 -7.30 -17.56 -1.50
CA VAL A 351 -8.32 -18.57 -1.87
C VAL A 351 -8.02 -19.90 -1.17
N PRO A 352 -8.79 -20.32 -0.15
CA PRO A 352 -8.67 -21.65 0.43
C PRO A 352 -9.22 -22.70 -0.56
N ARG A 353 -8.54 -23.84 -0.64
CA ARG A 353 -9.00 -25.03 -1.34
C ARG A 353 -9.79 -25.92 -0.38
N ILE A 354 -10.61 -26.81 -0.94
CA ILE A 354 -11.47 -27.76 -0.20
C ILE A 354 -10.65 -28.64 0.76
N ASN A 355 -9.41 -28.97 0.41
CA ASN A 355 -8.50 -29.76 1.25
C ASN A 355 -7.80 -28.94 2.37
N GLY A 356 -8.19 -27.68 2.59
CA GLY A 356 -7.58 -26.78 3.59
C GLY A 356 -6.28 -26.12 3.15
N SER A 357 -5.68 -26.52 2.03
CA SER A 357 -4.53 -25.81 1.44
C SER A 357 -4.96 -24.47 0.85
N VAL A 358 -4.06 -23.50 0.76
CA VAL A 358 -4.36 -22.19 0.16
C VAL A 358 -3.74 -22.13 -1.23
N TRP A 359 -4.49 -21.65 -2.22
CA TRP A 359 -3.98 -21.50 -3.57
C TRP A 359 -2.91 -20.40 -3.67
N HIS A 360 -3.20 -19.22 -3.12
CA HIS A 360 -2.26 -18.12 -2.98
C HIS A 360 -2.28 -17.61 -1.54
N MET A 361 -1.13 -17.68 -0.84
CA MET A 361 -1.06 -17.22 0.54
C MET A 361 -1.10 -15.70 0.68
N ASN A 362 -0.56 -14.98 -0.31
CA ASN A 362 -0.58 -13.54 -0.37
C ASN A 362 -1.47 -13.05 -1.52
N PRO A 363 -2.15 -11.91 -1.36
CA PRO A 363 -2.88 -11.28 -2.45
C PRO A 363 -1.98 -11.05 -3.66
N ARG A 364 -2.57 -11.17 -4.85
CA ARG A 364 -1.94 -10.79 -6.11
C ARG A 364 -2.82 -9.78 -6.83
N HIS A 365 -2.18 -8.75 -7.35
CA HIS A 365 -2.79 -7.75 -8.21
C HIS A 365 -2.16 -7.92 -9.59
N VAL A 366 -2.98 -8.02 -10.62
CA VAL A 366 -2.54 -8.08 -12.01
C VAL A 366 -3.18 -6.92 -12.76
N VAL A 367 -2.38 -6.05 -13.37
CA VAL A 367 -2.87 -4.95 -14.22
C VAL A 367 -2.48 -5.22 -15.67
N LYS A 368 -3.34 -4.82 -16.59
CA LYS A 368 -3.25 -5.20 -18.00
C LYS A 368 -2.28 -4.33 -18.79
N THR A 369 -2.29 -3.02 -18.55
CA THR A 369 -1.46 -2.05 -19.27
C THR A 369 -0.37 -1.48 -18.39
N PHE A 370 0.65 -0.92 -19.03
CA PHE A 370 1.79 -0.35 -18.32
C PHE A 370 1.39 0.89 -17.50
N ASP A 371 0.50 1.73 -18.02
CA ASP A 371 0.11 3.00 -17.37
C ASP A 371 -0.65 2.78 -16.05
N GLN A 372 -1.21 1.58 -15.84
CA GLN A 372 -1.90 1.22 -14.59
C GLN A 372 -0.98 1.06 -13.37
N GLN A 373 0.32 1.28 -13.49
CA GLN A 373 1.27 1.22 -12.38
C GLN A 373 2.15 2.46 -12.30
N LEU A 374 2.37 2.94 -11.08
CA LEU A 374 3.28 4.04 -10.83
C LEU A 374 4.14 3.74 -9.59
N PRO A 375 5.47 3.62 -9.74
CA PRO A 375 6.38 3.47 -8.59
C PRO A 375 6.20 4.61 -7.60
N LEU A 376 6.22 4.37 -6.29
CA LEU A 376 6.06 5.39 -5.25
C LEU A 376 7.35 5.59 -4.45
N SER A 377 7.98 4.48 -4.05
CA SER A 377 9.20 4.51 -3.24
C SER A 377 9.99 3.22 -3.38
N LEU A 378 11.30 3.33 -3.18
CA LEU A 378 12.24 2.22 -3.14
C LEU A 378 12.63 1.93 -1.68
N HIS A 379 12.81 0.65 -1.37
CA HIS A 379 13.27 0.20 -0.06
C HIS A 379 14.25 -0.95 -0.23
N LEU A 380 15.37 -0.90 0.50
CA LEU A 380 16.25 -2.06 0.62
C LEU A 380 15.70 -2.99 1.70
N VAL A 381 15.84 -4.29 1.49
CA VAL A 381 15.43 -5.29 2.48
C VAL A 381 16.49 -5.41 3.56
N ASP A 382 16.07 -5.38 4.82
CA ASP A 382 16.92 -5.81 5.92
C ASP A 382 17.06 -7.34 5.84
N MET A 383 18.22 -7.80 5.39
CA MET A 383 18.48 -9.22 5.15
C MET A 383 18.52 -10.05 6.45
N ASP A 384 18.78 -9.39 7.59
CA ASP A 384 18.77 -10.01 8.92
C ASP A 384 17.35 -10.25 9.43
N SER A 385 16.37 -9.51 8.90
CA SER A 385 14.95 -9.75 9.18
C SER A 385 14.40 -11.01 8.47
N LEU A 386 15.14 -11.58 7.51
CA LEU A 386 14.71 -12.73 6.74
C LEU A 386 14.98 -14.05 7.48
N LYS A 387 13.98 -14.93 7.48
CA LYS A 387 14.15 -16.35 7.84
C LYS A 387 15.07 -17.08 6.84
N ASP A 388 15.36 -18.35 7.09
CA ASP A 388 16.07 -19.20 6.13
C ASP A 388 15.20 -19.49 4.91
N ILE A 389 13.91 -19.73 5.15
CA ILE A 389 12.90 -19.98 4.13
C ILE A 389 11.81 -18.92 4.26
N TRP A 390 11.31 -18.44 3.12
CA TRP A 390 10.19 -17.51 3.11
C TRP A 390 8.95 -18.11 3.80
N ASP A 391 8.43 -17.36 4.76
CA ASP A 391 7.22 -17.68 5.51
C ASP A 391 6.19 -16.57 5.26
N PRO A 392 5.14 -16.84 4.46
CA PRO A 392 4.13 -15.84 4.13
C PRO A 392 3.29 -15.37 5.33
N LEU A 393 3.36 -16.03 6.49
CA LEU A 393 2.68 -15.61 7.71
C LEU A 393 3.58 -14.84 8.68
N TYR A 394 4.88 -14.77 8.39
CA TYR A 394 5.82 -14.04 9.22
C TYR A 394 5.69 -12.54 9.01
N THR A 395 5.39 -11.81 10.07
CA THR A 395 5.21 -10.35 10.05
C THR A 395 6.47 -9.58 10.42
N GLY A 396 7.56 -10.27 10.75
CA GLY A 396 8.81 -9.64 11.21
C GLY A 396 9.72 -9.16 10.08
N TYR A 397 9.31 -9.25 8.82
CA TYR A 397 10.06 -8.72 7.69
C TYR A 397 10.20 -7.18 7.77
N GLN A 398 11.42 -6.69 7.56
CA GLN A 398 11.77 -5.26 7.66
C GLN A 398 12.53 -4.76 6.42
N ILE A 399 12.46 -3.46 6.21
CA ILE A 399 13.33 -2.72 5.28
C ILE A 399 14.48 -2.07 6.07
N GLU A 400 15.61 -1.77 5.40
CA GLU A 400 16.79 -1.11 5.99
C GLU A 400 16.51 0.33 6.47
#